data_AF-A0A1G8RYH5-F1
#
_entry.id   AF-A0A1G8RYH5-F1
#
_cell.length_a   1.000
_cell.length_b   1.000
_cell.length_c   1.000
_cell.angle_alpha   90.00
_cell.angle_beta   90.00
_cell.angle_gamma   90.00
#
_symmetry.space_group_name_H-M   'P 1'
#
loop_
_entity.id
_entity.type
_entity.pdbx_description
1 polymer ?
#
loop_
_entity_poly.entity_id
_entity_poly.type
_entity_poly.pdbx_seq_one_letter_code
_entity_poly.pdbx_strand_id
1 'polypeptide(L)' 'MARQKEKLAVTEREAAAMLSLPCGEFARLVSTGALPRPVTIGRKHKRWTVEALRAVLTGALIEEDEFEP' A
#
# COMPACT_ATOMS: atom_id res chain seq x y z
N MET A 1 -23.17 -2.87 18.27
CA MET A 1 -22.01 -2.42 17.46
C MET A 1 -21.49 -3.62 16.68
N ALA A 2 -21.61 -3.63 15.35
CA ALA A 2 -21.01 -4.71 14.55
C ALA A 2 -19.49 -4.62 14.69
N ARG A 3 -18.83 -5.72 15.06
CA ARG A 3 -17.36 -5.78 15.09
C ARG A 3 -16.88 -5.65 13.64
N GLN A 4 -16.36 -4.48 13.27
CA GLN A 4 -15.81 -4.26 11.94
C GLN A 4 -14.62 -5.22 11.77
N LYS A 5 -14.72 -6.14 10.81
CA LYS A 5 -13.60 -7.02 10.48
C LYS A 5 -12.49 -6.16 9.90
N GLU A 6 -11.34 -6.18 10.55
CA GLU A 6 -10.16 -5.48 10.05
C GLU A 6 -9.76 -6.05 8.69
N LYS A 7 -9.50 -5.18 7.73
CA LYS A 7 -9.06 -5.59 6.39
C LYS A 7 -7.56 -5.82 6.43
N LEU A 8 -7.11 -7.00 5.99
CA LEU A 8 -5.68 -7.30 5.86
C LEU A 8 -5.07 -6.66 4.61
N ALA A 9 -5.86 -6.60 3.54
CA ALA A 9 -5.45 -5.98 2.28
C ALA A 9 -6.64 -5.28 1.62
N VAL A 10 -6.34 -4.21 0.89
CA VAL A 10 -7.32 -3.28 0.33
C VAL A 10 -7.11 -3.09 -1.17
N THR A 11 -8.18 -2.69 -1.87
CA THR A 11 -8.13 -2.27 -3.27
C THR A 11 -7.33 -0.97 -3.42
N GLU A 12 -6.97 -0.62 -4.66
CA GLU A 12 -6.32 0.67 -4.97
C GLU A 12 -7.15 1.88 -4.47
N ARG A 13 -8.46 1.86 -4.75
CA ARG A 13 -9.37 2.93 -4.33
C ARG A 13 -9.43 3.09 -2.81
N GLU A 14 -9.46 1.97 -2.10
CA GLU A 14 -9.46 1.97 -0.64
C GLU A 14 -8.11 2.41 -0.07
N ALA A 15 -7.00 1.98 -0.68
CA ALA A 15 -5.65 2.41 -0.30
C ALA A 15 -5.48 3.92 -0.46
N ALA A 16 -5.91 4.47 -1.61
CA ALA A 16 -5.92 5.90 -1.86
C ALA A 16 -6.75 6.65 -0.82
N ALA A 17 -7.97 6.16 -0.52
CA ALA A 17 -8.83 6.75 0.49
C ALA A 17 -8.23 6.70 1.91
N MET A 18 -7.50 5.63 2.26
CA MET A 18 -6.82 5.51 3.55
C MET A 18 -5.70 6.55 3.73
N LEU A 19 -5.08 6.99 2.63
CA LEU A 19 -4.07 8.05 2.63
C LEU A 19 -4.66 9.44 2.34
N SER A 20 -5.99 9.57 2.26
CA SER A 20 -6.69 10.80 1.86
C SER A 20 -6.25 11.35 0.50
N LEU A 21 -5.92 10.46 -0.44
CA LEU A 21 -5.47 10.80 -1.79
C LEU A 21 -6.54 10.47 -2.86
N PRO A 22 -6.59 11.25 -3.96
CA PRO A 22 -7.27 10.81 -5.17
C PRO A 22 -6.63 9.54 -5.74
N CYS A 23 -7.42 8.64 -6.32
CA CYS A 23 -6.94 7.37 -6.87
C CYS A 23 -5.85 7.56 -7.94
N GLY A 24 -6.00 8.58 -8.80
CA GLY A 24 -5.00 8.88 -9.84
C GLY A 24 -3.66 9.33 -9.26
N GLU A 25 -3.68 10.12 -8.19
CA GLU A 25 -2.45 10.55 -7.53
C GLU A 25 -1.79 9.40 -6.78
N PHE A 26 -2.58 8.56 -6.12
CA PHE A 26 -2.09 7.32 -5.52
C PHE A 26 -1.40 6.42 -6.56
N ALA A 27 -2.04 6.19 -7.71
CA ALA A 27 -1.47 5.39 -8.79
C ALA A 27 -0.16 5.98 -9.34
N ARG A 28 -0.09 7.31 -9.44
CA ARG A 28 1.14 8.03 -9.84
C ARG A 28 2.26 7.84 -8.82
N LEU A 29 1.98 7.98 -7.54
CA LEU A 29 2.99 7.79 -6.50
C LEU A 29 3.48 6.34 -6.42
N VAL A 30 2.61 5.36 -6.66
CA VAL A 30 3.02 3.95 -6.80
C VAL A 30 3.91 3.75 -8.03
N SER A 31 3.60 4.39 -9.16
CA SER A 31 4.40 4.24 -10.38
C SER A 31 5.76 4.92 -10.29
N THR A 32 5.88 6.02 -9.54
CA THR A 32 7.16 6.70 -9.27
C THR A 32 7.95 6.08 -8.12
N GLY A 33 7.43 5.03 -7.48
CA GLY A 33 8.11 4.33 -6.38
C GLY A 33 7.98 5.00 -5.01
N ALA A 34 7.23 6.11 -4.90
CA ALA A 34 7.01 6.80 -3.63
C ALA A 34 6.04 6.06 -2.69
N LEU A 35 5.21 5.17 -3.24
CA LEU A 35 4.31 4.30 -2.49
C LEU A 35 4.57 2.82 -2.81
N PRO A 36 4.27 1.91 -1.88
CA PRO A 36 4.49 0.48 -2.07
C PRO A 36 3.72 -0.05 -3.28
N ARG A 37 4.32 -0.99 -3.99
CA ARG A 37 3.68 -1.69 -5.10
C ARG A 37 2.61 -2.67 -4.58
N PRO A 38 1.56 -2.95 -5.37
CA PRO A 38 0.54 -3.91 -4.96
C PRO A 38 1.11 -5.33 -4.91
N VAL A 39 0.69 -6.09 -3.91
CA VAL A 39 0.84 -7.54 -3.87
C VAL A 39 -0.21 -8.15 -4.81
N THR A 40 0.20 -9.13 -5.61
CA THR A 40 -0.70 -9.87 -6.48
C THR A 40 -1.15 -11.15 -5.78
N ILE A 41 -2.44 -11.23 -5.45
CA ILE A 41 -3.07 -12.44 -4.92
C ILE A 41 -3.61 -13.27 -6.09
N GLY A 42 -3.06 -14.47 -6.25
CA GLY A 42 -3.34 -15.31 -7.41
C GLY A 42 -2.80 -14.70 -8.70
N ARG A 43 -3.62 -14.61 -9.74
CA ARG A 43 -3.21 -14.08 -11.06
C ARG A 43 -3.77 -12.70 -11.42
N LYS A 44 -4.75 -12.19 -10.67
CA LYS A 44 -5.54 -11.02 -11.09
C LYS A 44 -5.78 -9.97 -10.01
N HIS A 45 -5.67 -10.33 -8.73
CA HIS A 45 -6.08 -9.44 -7.65
C HIS A 45 -4.89 -8.66 -7.13
N LYS A 46 -4.74 -7.42 -7.59
CA LYS A 46 -3.80 -6.46 -7.02
C LYS A 46 -4.38 -5.86 -5.74
N ARG A 47 -3.61 -5.94 -4.65
CA ARG A 47 -4.00 -5.47 -3.31
C ARG A 47 -2.82 -4.84 -2.61
N TRP A 48 -3.10 -3.85 -1.77
CA TRP A 48 -2.12 -3.27 -0.85
C TRP A 48 -2.39 -3.80 0.54
N THR A 49 -1.35 -4.25 1.24
CA THR A 49 -1.51 -4.63 2.65
C THR A 49 -1.70 -3.37 3.49
N VAL A 50 -2.60 -3.44 4.47
CA VAL A 50 -2.81 -2.31 5.39
C VAL A 50 -1.53 -1.97 6.15
N GLU A 51 -0.72 -2.98 6.46
CA GLU A 51 0.58 -2.83 7.09
C GLU A 51 1.57 -2.01 6.25
N ALA A 52 1.72 -2.32 4.95
CA ALA A 52 2.61 -1.55 4.08
C ALA A 52 2.17 -0.10 3.95
N LEU A 53 0.86 0.15 3.84
CA LEU A 53 0.33 1.52 3.80
C LEU A 53 0.57 2.28 5.11
N ARG A 54 0.53 1.61 6.26
CA ARG A 54 0.89 2.22 7.55
C ARG A 54 2.40 2.50 7.64
N ALA A 55 3.24 1.59 7.16
CA ALA A 55 4.70 1.72 7.19
C ALA A 55 5.19 2.96 6.42
N VAL A 56 4.52 3.32 5.31
CA VAL A 56 4.77 4.57 4.56
C VAL A 56 4.66 5.80 5.47
N LEU A 57 3.63 5.87 6.31
CA LEU A 57 3.37 7.04 7.16
C LEU A 57 4.28 7.09 8.38
N THR A 58 4.68 5.93 8.89
CA THR A 58 5.57 5.84 10.07
C THR A 58 7.05 5.90 9.71
N GLY A 59 7.40 6.00 8.42
CA GLY A 59 8.79 5.94 7.96
C GLY A 59 9.44 4.57 8.20
N ALA A 60 8.64 3.53 8.39
CA ALA A 60 9.11 2.15 8.61
C ALA A 60 9.30 1.38 7.30
N LEU A 61 9.26 2.07 6.15
CA LEU A 61 9.81 1.54 4.90
C LEU A 61 11.34 1.51 5.05
N ILE A 62 11.82 0.50 5.77
CA ILE A 62 13.22 0.10 5.70
C ILE A 62 13.34 -0.59 4.36
N GLU A 63 13.66 0.18 3.31
CA GLU A 63 14.35 -0.39 2.17
C GLU A 63 15.73 -0.79 2.70
N GLU A 64 15.87 -2.07 3.09
CA GLU A 64 17.16 -2.75 3.01
C GLU A 64 17.49 -2.85 1.52
N ASP A 65 17.89 -1.73 0.90
CA ASP A 65 18.73 -1.81 -0.28
C ASP A 65 20.09 -2.32 0.24
N GLU A 66 20.25 -3.62 0.04
CA GLU A 66 21.42 -4.42 0.24
C GLU A 66 22.69 -3.62 -0.13
N PHE A 67 23.52 -3.38 0.88
CA PHE A 67 24.84 -2.78 0.73
C PHE A 67 25.69 -3.72 -0.13
N GLU A 68 25.93 -3.39 -1.40
CA GLU A 68 26.98 -4.03 -2.20
C GLU A 68 28.28 -3.18 -2.14
N PRO A 69 29.45 -3.84 -1.97
CA PRO A 69 30.68 -3.28 -1.37
C PRO A 69 31.49 -2.29 -2.21
#